data_AF-A0A1J1EUF1-F1
#
_entry.id   AF-A0A1J1EUF1-F1
#
_cell.length_a   1.000
_cell.length_b   1.000
_cell.length_c   1.000
_cell.angle_alpha   90.00
_cell.angle_beta   90.00
_cell.angle_gamma   90.00
#
_symmetry.space_group_name_H-M   'P 1'
#
loop_
_entity.id
_entity.type
_entity.pdbx_description
1 polymer ?
#
loop_
_entity_poly.entity_id
_entity_poly.type
_entity_poly.pdbx_seq_one_letter_code
_entity_poly.pdbx_strand_id
1 'polypeptide(L)'
;MAEPGIDKLFGMVDSKYRLTVVVAKRAQQLLRHGFKNTVLEPEERPKMQTLEGLFDDPNAVTWAMKELLTGRLVFGENLVPEDRLQKEMERLYPVEREE
;
A
#
# COMPACT_ATOMS: atom_id res chain seq x y z
N MET A 1 -6.38 -1.49 -21.23
CA MET A 1 -7.32 -1.15 -20.14
C MET A 1 -6.50 -0.56 -19.01
N ALA A 2 -6.93 0.55 -18.44
CA ALA A 2 -6.21 1.16 -17.33
C ALA A 2 -6.43 0.37 -16.03
N GLU A 3 -5.52 0.54 -15.06
CA GLU A 3 -5.62 -0.09 -13.74
C GLU A 3 -6.99 0.15 -13.09
N PRO A 4 -7.55 -0.83 -12.34
CA PRO A 4 -8.86 -0.69 -11.71
C PRO A 4 -8.98 0.57 -10.86
N GLY A 5 -9.93 1.44 -11.18
CA GLY A 5 -10.24 2.63 -10.39
C GLY A 5 -9.26 3.80 -10.55
N ILE A 6 -8.41 3.82 -11.59
CA ILE A 6 -7.43 4.90 -11.80
C ILE A 6 -8.05 6.31 -11.87
N ASP A 7 -9.24 6.45 -12.47
CA ASP A 7 -9.92 7.74 -12.56
C ASP A 7 -10.37 8.23 -11.18
N LYS A 8 -10.79 7.32 -10.30
CA LYS A 8 -11.11 7.64 -8.91
C LYS A 8 -9.85 8.06 -8.15
N LEU A 9 -8.75 7.35 -8.35
CA LEU A 9 -7.46 7.70 -7.75
C LEU A 9 -6.97 9.08 -8.19
N PHE A 10 -7.12 9.43 -9.47
CA PHE A 10 -6.80 10.77 -9.94
C PHE A 10 -7.73 11.84 -9.37
N GLY A 11 -9.01 11.53 -9.12
CA GLY A 11 -9.94 12.44 -8.45
C GLY A 11 -9.66 12.66 -6.96
N MET A 12 -8.96 11.74 -6.30
CA MET A 12 -8.59 11.85 -4.87
C MET A 12 -7.38 12.75 -4.62
N VAL A 13 -6.57 13.02 -5.64
CA VAL A 13 -5.35 13.83 -5.55
C VAL A 13 -5.49 15.13 -6.32
N ASP A 14 -4.73 16.14 -5.93
CA ASP A 14 -4.62 17.42 -6.63
C ASP A 14 -3.70 17.35 -7.87
N SER A 15 -2.79 16.37 -7.92
CA SER A 15 -1.82 16.22 -9.01
C SER A 15 -1.55 14.75 -9.33
N LYS A 16 -1.48 14.42 -10.63
CA LYS A 16 -1.09 13.09 -11.13
C LYS A 16 0.24 12.62 -10.55
N TYR A 17 1.19 13.53 -10.36
CA TYR A 17 2.49 13.21 -9.78
C TYR A 17 2.39 12.88 -8.29
N ARG A 18 1.46 13.51 -7.56
CA ARG A 18 1.23 13.22 -6.15
C ARG A 18 0.72 11.80 -5.96
N LEU A 19 -0.20 11.34 -6.81
CA LEU A 19 -0.67 9.95 -6.78
C LEU A 19 0.52 8.98 -6.91
N THR A 20 1.39 9.20 -7.90
CA THR A 20 2.57 8.35 -8.12
C THR A 20 3.46 8.28 -6.88
N VAL A 21 3.74 9.42 -6.25
CA VAL A 21 4.59 9.47 -5.05
C VAL A 21 3.93 8.76 -3.86
N VAL A 22 2.64 8.99 -3.63
CA VAL A 22 1.89 8.36 -2.52
C VAL A 22 1.86 6.84 -2.69
N VAL A 23 1.52 6.36 -3.89
CA VAL A 23 1.48 4.93 -4.21
C VAL A 23 2.86 4.30 -4.06
N ALA A 24 3.91 4.96 -4.58
CA ALA A 24 5.28 4.44 -4.49
C ALA A 24 5.78 4.35 -3.05
N LYS A 25 5.62 5.42 -2.24
CA LYS A 25 6.01 5.42 -0.83
C LYS A 25 5.22 4.36 -0.04
N ARG A 26 3.93 4.20 -0.32
CA ARG A 26 3.12 3.18 0.35
C ARG A 26 3.56 1.76 -0.03
N ALA A 27 3.84 1.50 -1.30
CA ALA A 27 4.36 0.21 -1.74
C ALA A 27 5.70 -0.15 -1.07
N GLN A 28 6.60 0.83 -0.91
CA GLN A 28 7.86 0.64 -0.17
C GLN A 28 7.63 0.27 1.30
N GLN A 29 6.66 0.90 1.97
CA GLN A 29 6.28 0.54 3.34
C GLN A 29 5.71 -0.88 3.41
N LEU A 30 4.86 -1.29 2.47
CA LEU A 30 4.29 -2.64 2.42
C LEU A 30 5.38 -3.71 2.30
N LEU A 31 6.32 -3.52 1.37
CA LEU A 31 7.43 -4.44 1.16
C LEU A 31 8.32 -4.58 2.38
N ARG A 32 8.66 -3.47 3.04
CA ARG A 32 9.54 -3.48 4.21
C ARG A 32 8.99 -4.34 5.36
N HIS A 33 7.68 -4.38 5.53
CA HIS A 33 7.01 -5.09 6.64
C HIS A 33 6.30 -6.37 6.18
N GLY A 34 6.68 -6.92 5.02
CA GLY A 34 6.14 -8.18 4.50
C GLY A 34 4.61 -8.18 4.37
N PHE A 35 4.03 -7.05 3.93
CA PHE A 35 2.58 -6.85 3.76
C PHE A 35 1.73 -6.97 5.03
N LYS A 36 2.32 -7.19 6.22
CA LYS A 36 1.61 -7.28 7.50
C LYS A 36 0.95 -5.95 7.92
N ASN A 37 1.47 -4.84 7.40
CA ASN A 37 0.97 -3.48 7.62
C ASN A 37 -0.14 -3.07 6.63
N THR A 38 -0.77 -4.03 5.95
CA THR A 38 -1.90 -3.75 5.07
C THR A 38 -3.11 -3.27 5.84
N VAL A 39 -3.91 -2.39 5.21
CA VAL A 39 -5.22 -2.00 5.73
C VAL A 39 -6.36 -2.81 5.12
N LEU A 40 -6.08 -3.76 4.22
CA LEU A 40 -7.09 -4.59 3.54
C LEU A 40 -7.45 -5.83 4.37
N GLU A 41 -8.74 -6.09 4.50
CA GLU A 41 -9.24 -7.35 5.05
C GLU A 41 -8.88 -8.52 4.12
N PRO A 42 -8.78 -9.77 4.60
CA PRO A 42 -8.38 -10.93 3.78
C PRO A 42 -9.12 -11.11 2.46
N GLU A 43 -10.40 -10.76 2.43
CA GLU A 43 -11.29 -10.82 1.25
C GLU A 43 -11.04 -9.65 0.27
N GLU A 44 -10.57 -8.53 0.78
CA GLU A 44 -10.25 -7.33 0.00
C GLU A 44 -8.83 -7.39 -0.58
N ARG A 45 -7.99 -8.36 -0.22
CA ARG A 45 -6.62 -8.46 -0.72
C ARG A 45 -6.60 -8.69 -2.23
N PRO A 46 -5.71 -8.05 -2.98
CA PRO A 46 -5.53 -8.38 -4.40
C PRO A 46 -5.00 -9.81 -4.51
N LYS A 47 -5.63 -10.59 -5.40
CA LYS A 47 -5.31 -11.99 -5.62
C LYS A 47 -4.78 -12.19 -7.04
N MET A 48 -3.81 -13.07 -7.18
CA MET A 48 -3.30 -13.55 -8.46
C MET A 48 -3.70 -15.00 -8.65
N GLN A 49 -4.29 -15.32 -9.80
CA GLN A 49 -4.64 -16.68 -10.17
C GLN A 49 -3.46 -17.30 -10.93
N THR A 50 -2.89 -18.37 -10.38
CA THR A 50 -1.85 -19.18 -11.02
C THR A 50 -2.40 -20.56 -11.35
N LEU A 51 -1.62 -21.38 -12.05
CA LEU A 51 -1.98 -22.78 -12.33
C LEU A 51 -2.15 -23.61 -11.05
N GLU A 52 -1.55 -23.18 -9.95
CA GLU A 52 -1.51 -23.89 -8.66
C GLU A 52 -2.61 -23.42 -7.69
N GLY A 53 -3.30 -22.32 -7.99
CA GLY A 53 -4.37 -21.78 -7.14
C GLY A 53 -4.49 -20.26 -7.14
N LEU A 54 -5.20 -19.75 -6.14
CA LEU A 54 -5.41 -18.31 -5.93
C LEU A 54 -4.53 -17.85 -4.76
N PHE A 55 -3.55 -17.00 -5.05
CA PHE A 55 -2.59 -16.49 -4.07
C PHE A 55 -2.69 -14.98 -3.93
N ASP A 56 -2.12 -14.43 -2.87
CA ASP A 56 -1.97 -12.97 -2.71
C ASP A 56 -1.03 -12.43 -3.81
N ASP A 57 -1.41 -11.32 -4.44
CA ASP A 57 -0.60 -10.69 -5.50
C ASP A 57 0.74 -10.20 -4.94
N PRO A 58 1.90 -10.60 -5.47
CA PRO A 58 3.19 -10.11 -4.99
C PRO A 58 3.43 -8.61 -5.29
N ASN A 59 2.64 -7.99 -6.18
CA ASN A 59 2.87 -6.61 -6.60
C ASN A 59 2.38 -5.57 -5.58
N ALA A 60 3.30 -5.03 -4.79
CA ALA A 60 3.01 -3.99 -3.79
C ALA A 60 2.32 -2.72 -4.33
N VAL A 61 2.47 -2.39 -5.62
CA VAL A 61 1.78 -1.25 -6.23
C VAL A 61 0.28 -1.52 -6.34
N THR A 62 -0.11 -2.74 -6.70
CA THR A 62 -1.52 -3.16 -6.75
C THR A 62 -2.18 -3.00 -5.38
N TRP A 63 -1.47 -3.44 -4.33
CA TRP A 63 -1.93 -3.28 -2.95
C TRP A 63 -2.09 -1.81 -2.56
N ALA A 64 -1.06 -1.00 -2.79
CA ALA A 64 -1.10 0.42 -2.43
C ALA A 64 -2.23 1.18 -3.13
N MET A 65 -2.47 0.90 -4.42
CA MET A 65 -3.59 1.50 -5.16
C MET A 65 -4.94 1.05 -4.59
N LYS A 66 -5.10 -0.24 -4.29
CA LYS A 66 -6.34 -0.78 -3.73
C LYS A 66 -6.61 -0.25 -2.33
N GLU A 67 -5.59 -0.14 -1.49
CA GLU A 67 -5.67 0.48 -0.17
C GLU A 67 -6.07 1.95 -0.25
N LEU A 68 -5.49 2.70 -1.18
CA LEU A 68 -5.80 4.11 -1.36
C LEU A 68 -7.28 4.31 -1.75
N LEU A 69 -7.82 3.44 -2.60
CA LEU A 69 -9.23 3.45 -2.98
C LEU A 69 -10.19 3.21 -1.80
N THR A 70 -9.74 2.57 -0.71
CA THR A 70 -10.59 2.37 0.48
C THR A 70 -10.82 3.64 1.29
N GLY A 71 -9.99 4.68 1.10
CA GLY A 71 -10.02 5.91 1.90
C GLY A 71 -9.50 5.74 3.33
N ARG A 72 -8.94 4.58 3.70
CA ARG A 72 -8.33 4.33 5.02
C ARG A 72 -6.95 4.98 5.18
N LEU A 73 -6.28 5.28 4.07
CA LEU A 73 -4.96 5.93 4.06
C LEU A 73 -5.10 7.46 4.08
N VAL A 74 -4.27 8.11 4.90
CA VAL A 74 -4.17 9.57 4.97
C VAL A 74 -2.85 10.01 4.34
N PHE A 75 -2.92 10.94 3.39
CA PHE A 75 -1.77 11.56 2.74
C PHE A 75 -1.96 13.08 2.71
N GLY A 76 -0.87 13.83 2.85
CA GLY A 76 -0.93 15.30 2.94
C GLY A 76 0.31 15.88 3.60
N GLU A 77 0.23 17.15 3.95
CA GLU A 77 1.28 17.88 4.66
C GLU A 77 1.02 17.86 6.18
N ASN A 78 2.06 18.11 6.98
CA ASN A 78 2.00 18.16 8.45
C ASN A 78 1.50 16.85 9.13
N LEU A 79 1.80 15.71 8.51
CA LEU A 79 1.61 14.39 9.12
C LEU A 79 2.71 14.08 10.14
N VAL A 80 2.66 12.86 10.70
CA VAL A 80 3.66 12.37 11.64
C VAL A 80 5.07 12.52 11.05
N PRO A 81 6.04 13.07 11.81
CA PRO A 81 7.42 13.19 11.34
C PRO A 81 7.99 11.84 10.89
N GLU A 82 8.73 11.84 9.78
CA GLU A 82 9.21 10.61 9.10
C GLU A 82 10.00 9.68 10.03
N ASP A 83 10.93 10.23 10.82
CA ASP A 83 11.72 9.47 11.78
C ASP A 83 10.87 8.78 12.86
N ARG A 84 9.80 9.45 13.32
CA ARG A 84 8.90 8.90 14.32
C ARG A 84 8.00 7.85 13.70
N LEU A 85 7.48 8.11 12.49
CA LEU A 85 6.67 7.15 11.75
C LEU A 85 7.43 5.84 11.54
N GLN A 86 8.67 5.90 11.10
CA GLN A 86 9.48 4.70 10.87
C GLN A 86 9.65 3.88 12.16
N LYS A 87 9.97 4.53 13.28
CA LYS A 87 10.14 3.85 14.58
C LYS A 87 8.86 3.17 15.07
N GLU A 88 7.71 3.84 14.95
CA GLU A 88 6.43 3.25 15.35
C GLU A 88 6.02 2.09 14.41
N MET A 89 6.31 2.21 13.12
CA MET A 89 6.06 1.14 12.14
C MET A 89 6.90 -0.11 12.45
N GLU A 90 8.19 0.06 12.76
CA GLU A 90 9.08 -1.05 13.14
C GLU A 90 8.65 -1.70 14.46
N ARG A 91 8.11 -0.92 15.40
CA ARG A 91 7.58 -1.43 16.68
C ARG A 91 6.30 -2.24 16.50
N LEU A 92 5.37 -1.78 15.67
CA LEU A 92 4.07 -2.42 15.45
C LEU A 92 4.15 -3.61 14.48
N TYR A 93 4.99 -3.49 13.46
CA TYR A 93 5.17 -4.50 12.42
C TYR A 93 6.64 -4.92 12.37
N PRO A 94 7.10 -5.73 13.35
CA PRO A 94 8.47 -6.18 13.38
C PRO A 94 8.77 -7.00 12.11
N VAL A 95 9.90 -6.67 11.47
CA VAL A 95 10.42 -7.43 10.35
C VAL A 95 11.14 -8.63 10.94
N GLU A 96 10.65 -9.84 10.67
CA GLU A 96 11.40 -11.06 10.96
C GLU A 96 12.66 -11.01 10.09
N ARG A 97 13.82 -10.81 10.71
CA ARG A 97 15.10 -10.96 10.00
C ARG A 97 15.26 -12.45 9.74
N GLU A 98 15.32 -12.84 8.48
CA GLU A 98 15.81 -14.16 8.09
C GLU A 98 17.25 -14.27 8.63
N GLU A 99 17.50 -15.25 9.51
CA GLU A 99 18.84 -15.64 9.97
C GLU A 99 19.62 -16.36 8.87
#